data_AF-A0A1E3UTI2-F1
#
_entry.id   AF-A0A1E3UTI2-F1
#
_cell.length_a   1.000
_cell.length_b   1.000
_cell.length_c   1.000
_cell.angle_alpha   90.00
_cell.angle_beta   90.00
_cell.angle_gamma   90.00
#
_symmetry.space_group_name_H-M   'P 1'
#
loop_
_entity.id
_entity.type
_entity.pdbx_description
1 polymer ?
#
loop_
_entity_poly.entity_id
_entity_poly.type
_entity_poly.pdbx_seq_one_letter_code
_entity_poly.pdbx_strand_id
1 'polypeptide(L)'
;MGAIMTVSSNVATDSIETKGRGGRKKISVNRKPLTLKDREDLLLAATLDLFSGKKTQGQVLKWLRVELLSLSQDQYAKMVGVSRKALSDIESDKGKNGVELINRVFSGVGFRIALMPKDSVVLKMAVEAI
;
A
#
# COMPACT_ATOMS: atom_id res chain seq x y z
N MET A 1 72.27 -20.82 5.77
CA MET A 1 72.38 -19.65 6.66
C MET A 1 72.40 -18.41 5.78
N GLY A 2 71.24 -17.80 5.55
CA GLY A 2 71.08 -16.59 4.74
C GLY A 2 70.57 -15.45 5.61
N ALA A 3 71.20 -14.28 5.48
CA ALA A 3 71.03 -13.08 6.30
C ALA A 3 69.62 -12.45 6.15
N ILE A 4 69.13 -11.87 7.25
CA ILE A 4 67.93 -11.04 7.30
C ILE A 4 68.37 -9.59 7.53
N MET A 5 68.17 -8.73 6.54
CA MET A 5 68.18 -7.26 6.69
C MET A 5 66.73 -6.77 6.84
N THR A 6 66.45 -6.15 7.99
CA THR A 6 65.78 -4.84 8.26
C THR A 6 64.89 -4.24 7.14
N VAL A 7 63.74 -3.56 7.34
CA VAL A 7 63.35 -2.48 8.29
C VAL A 7 61.81 -2.29 8.30
N SER A 8 61.32 -1.78 9.45
CA SER A 8 60.06 -1.12 9.81
C SER A 8 59.15 -0.49 8.74
N SER A 9 57.84 -0.51 9.00
CA SER A 9 56.95 0.61 8.66
C SER A 9 55.80 0.78 9.68
N ASN A 10 55.51 2.06 9.96
CA ASN A 10 54.67 2.59 11.01
C ASN A 10 53.16 2.59 10.69
N VAL A 11 52.37 2.62 11.76
CA VAL A 11 50.93 2.91 11.84
C VAL A 11 50.64 4.40 11.54
N ALA A 12 49.63 4.70 10.70
CA ALA A 12 48.61 5.73 10.94
C ALA A 12 47.63 5.96 9.75
N THR A 13 46.33 5.96 10.12
CA THR A 13 45.20 6.77 9.61
C THR A 13 44.57 6.54 8.22
N ASP A 14 43.44 5.83 8.27
CA ASP A 14 42.08 6.25 7.90
C ASP A 14 41.82 7.08 6.62
N SER A 15 41.07 6.47 5.70
CA SER A 15 40.30 7.14 4.65
C SER A 15 39.19 6.19 4.18
N ILE A 16 38.01 6.29 4.80
CA ILE A 16 36.80 5.62 4.35
C ILE A 16 36.27 6.32 3.10
N GLU A 17 36.45 5.67 1.96
CA GLU A 17 35.88 6.06 0.67
C GLU A 17 34.36 5.75 0.67
N THR A 18 33.51 6.77 0.79
CA THR A 18 32.05 6.60 0.73
C THR A 18 31.60 6.30 -0.69
N LYS A 19 31.42 5.01 -1.01
CA LYS A 19 30.80 4.55 -2.27
C LYS A 19 29.40 5.15 -2.45
N GLY A 20 29.20 5.78 -3.61
CA GLY A 20 27.95 6.40 -4.04
C GLY A 20 26.75 5.48 -3.91
N ARG A 21 25.68 6.00 -3.31
CA ARG A 21 24.37 5.35 -3.23
C ARG A 21 23.81 5.21 -4.65
N GLY A 22 23.91 4.00 -5.18
CA GLY A 22 23.32 3.60 -6.45
C GLY A 22 21.86 4.06 -6.53
N GLY A 23 21.57 4.88 -7.53
CA GLY A 23 20.22 5.30 -7.87
C GLY A 23 19.36 4.06 -8.05
N ARG A 24 18.26 3.97 -7.30
CA ARG A 24 17.22 2.98 -7.56
C ARG A 24 16.72 3.21 -8.97
N LYS A 25 17.12 2.32 -9.89
CA LYS A 25 16.62 2.28 -11.27
C LYS A 25 15.10 2.21 -11.18
N LYS A 26 14.42 3.29 -11.57
CA LYS A 26 12.96 3.37 -11.60
C LYS A 26 12.50 2.30 -12.59
N ILE A 27 11.99 1.17 -12.10
CA ILE A 27 11.33 0.19 -12.96
C ILE A 27 10.06 0.88 -13.42
N SER A 28 10.07 1.43 -14.63
CA SER A 28 8.87 1.92 -15.30
C SER A 28 8.03 0.70 -15.66
N VAL A 29 7.18 0.28 -14.73
CA VAL A 29 6.18 -0.75 -15.01
C VAL A 29 5.23 -0.16 -16.04
N ASN A 30 5.31 -0.64 -17.28
CA ASN A 30 4.46 -0.24 -18.39
C ASN A 30 3.06 -0.86 -18.16
N ARG A 31 2.27 -0.29 -17.25
CA ARG A 31 0.90 -0.72 -17.01
C ARG A 31 -0.01 -0.08 -18.06
N LYS A 32 -0.79 -0.90 -18.78
CA LYS A 32 -1.84 -0.43 -19.68
C LYS A 32 -2.81 0.48 -18.91
N PRO A 33 -3.31 1.58 -19.49
CA PRO A 33 -4.37 2.37 -18.87
C PRO A 33 -5.59 1.49 -18.58
N LEU A 34 -6.13 1.57 -17.36
CA LEU A 34 -7.35 0.85 -17.00
C LEU A 34 -8.53 1.36 -17.81
N THR A 35 -9.31 0.44 -18.37
CA THR A 35 -10.61 0.74 -18.96
C THR A 35 -11.67 0.90 -17.87
N LEU A 36 -12.85 1.42 -18.24
CA LEU A 36 -13.99 1.47 -17.31
C LEU A 36 -14.37 0.08 -16.79
N LYS A 37 -14.37 -0.92 -17.68
CA LYS A 37 -14.66 -2.31 -17.31
C LYS A 37 -13.62 -2.86 -16.34
N ASP A 38 -12.33 -2.63 -16.58
CA ASP A 38 -11.28 -3.09 -15.66
C ASP A 38 -11.47 -2.49 -14.25
N ARG A 39 -11.92 -1.23 -14.18
CA ARG A 39 -12.24 -0.58 -12.90
C ARG A 39 -13.45 -1.22 -12.22
N GLU A 40 -14.52 -1.49 -12.97
CA GLU A 40 -15.72 -2.17 -12.45
C GLU A 40 -15.38 -3.58 -11.93
N ASP A 41 -14.57 -4.33 -12.68
CA ASP A 41 -14.12 -5.68 -12.31
C ASP A 41 -13.28 -5.66 -11.01
N LEU A 42 -12.39 -4.68 -10.85
CA LEU A 42 -11.62 -4.50 -9.62
C LEU A 42 -12.51 -4.16 -8.42
N LEU A 43 -13.50 -3.29 -8.59
CA LEU A 43 -14.44 -2.92 -7.52
C LEU A 43 -15.34 -4.10 -7.13
N LEU A 44 -15.81 -4.88 -8.11
CA LEU A 44 -16.59 -6.09 -7.87
C LEU A 44 -15.77 -7.12 -7.10
N ALA A 45 -14.54 -7.39 -7.52
CA ALA A 45 -13.64 -8.32 -6.85
C ALA A 45 -13.34 -7.88 -5.41
N ALA A 46 -13.07 -6.59 -5.17
CA ALA A 46 -12.90 -6.03 -3.83
C ALA A 46 -14.14 -6.25 -2.96
N THR A 47 -15.33 -6.01 -3.51
CA THR A 47 -16.61 -6.17 -2.79
C THR A 47 -16.83 -7.62 -2.38
N LEU A 48 -16.60 -8.57 -3.29
CA LEU A 48 -16.72 -10.00 -3.01
C LEU A 48 -15.70 -10.46 -1.95
N ASP A 49 -14.46 -9.96 -2.02
CA ASP A 49 -13.42 -10.28 -1.04
C ASP A 49 -13.77 -9.74 0.37
N LEU A 50 -14.42 -8.57 0.46
CA LEU A 50 -14.93 -8.03 1.73
C LEU A 50 -16.09 -8.86 2.27
N PHE A 51 -17.09 -9.19 1.43
CA PHE A 51 -18.30 -9.89 1.88
C PHE A 51 -18.02 -11.33 2.26
N SER A 52 -17.07 -11.98 1.58
CA SER A 52 -16.61 -13.33 1.93
C SER A 52 -15.62 -13.35 3.11
N GLY A 53 -15.15 -12.19 3.58
CA GLY A 53 -14.10 -12.11 4.59
C GLY A 53 -12.71 -12.57 4.11
N LYS A 54 -12.54 -12.81 2.80
CA LYS A 54 -11.29 -13.26 2.19
C LYS A 54 -10.17 -12.21 2.30
N LYS A 55 -10.52 -10.92 2.32
CA LYS A 55 -9.60 -9.83 2.61
C LYS A 55 -10.16 -8.93 3.68
N THR A 56 -9.28 -8.41 4.52
CA THR A 56 -9.62 -7.34 5.45
C THR A 56 -9.84 -6.03 4.69
N GLN A 57 -10.50 -5.07 5.33
CA GLN A 57 -10.65 -3.73 4.79
C GLN A 57 -9.28 -3.08 4.47
N GLY A 58 -8.27 -3.22 5.35
CA GLY A 58 -6.95 -2.65 5.13
C GLY A 58 -6.26 -3.24 3.90
N GLN A 59 -6.37 -4.56 3.71
CA GLN A 59 -5.83 -5.27 2.55
C GLN A 59 -6.51 -4.84 1.25
N VAL A 60 -7.84 -4.67 1.24
CA VAL A 60 -8.59 -4.18 0.07
C VAL A 60 -8.21 -2.75 -0.28
N LEU A 61 -8.11 -1.87 0.71
CA LEU A 61 -7.68 -0.48 0.50
C LEU A 61 -6.29 -0.42 -0.15
N LYS A 62 -5.33 -1.18 0.41
CA LYS A 62 -3.96 -1.26 -0.13
C LYS A 62 -3.95 -1.80 -1.56
N TRP A 63 -4.74 -2.84 -1.83
CA TRP A 63 -4.83 -3.46 -3.15
C TRP A 63 -5.40 -2.49 -4.18
N LEU A 64 -6.55 -1.86 -3.91
CA LEU A 64 -7.16 -0.88 -4.80
C LEU A 64 -6.26 0.34 -5.01
N ARG A 65 -5.59 0.85 -3.98
CA ARG A 65 -4.64 1.96 -4.16
C ARG A 65 -3.57 1.65 -5.20
N VAL A 66 -3.05 0.43 -5.21
CA VAL A 66 -2.01 0.01 -6.16
C VAL A 66 -2.62 -0.34 -7.52
N GLU A 67 -3.63 -1.18 -7.56
CA GLU A 67 -4.17 -1.69 -8.82
C GLU A 67 -5.05 -0.69 -9.54
N LEU A 68 -5.93 0.03 -8.83
CA LEU A 68 -6.84 1.00 -9.43
C LEU A 68 -6.16 2.34 -9.73
N LEU A 69 -5.27 2.81 -8.83
CA LEU A 69 -4.73 4.17 -8.91
C LEU A 69 -3.24 4.22 -9.22
N SER A 70 -2.51 3.10 -9.11
CA SER A 70 -1.05 3.06 -9.28
C SER A 70 -0.31 4.07 -8.39
N LEU A 71 -0.87 4.37 -7.20
CA LEU A 71 -0.30 5.35 -6.28
C LEU A 71 0.52 4.68 -5.19
N SER A 72 1.65 5.30 -4.85
CA SER A 72 2.35 4.99 -3.61
C SER A 72 1.50 5.36 -2.39
N GLN A 73 1.82 4.78 -1.24
CA GLN A 73 1.14 5.09 0.01
C GLN A 73 1.23 6.59 0.36
N ASP A 74 2.36 7.24 0.08
CA ASP A 74 2.53 8.68 0.32
C ASP A 74 1.64 9.54 -0.58
N GLN A 75 1.58 9.22 -1.87
CA GLN A 75 0.72 9.92 -2.83
C GLN A 75 -0.75 9.79 -2.48
N TYR A 76 -1.20 8.59 -2.13
CA TYR A 76 -2.59 8.35 -1.76
C TYR A 76 -2.96 9.04 -0.45
N ALA A 77 -2.09 9.00 0.57
CA ALA A 77 -2.33 9.68 1.84
C ALA A 77 -2.55 11.19 1.64
N LYS A 78 -1.72 11.81 0.78
CA LYS A 78 -1.90 13.21 0.37
C LYS A 78 -3.21 13.44 -0.37
N MET A 79 -3.55 12.56 -1.31
CA MET A 79 -4.78 12.66 -2.12
C MET A 79 -6.05 12.62 -1.26
N VAL A 80 -6.10 11.76 -0.24
CA VAL A 80 -7.27 11.63 0.64
C VAL A 80 -7.16 12.47 1.92
N GLY A 81 -6.13 13.32 2.05
CA GLY A 81 -5.99 14.25 3.17
C GLY A 81 -5.79 13.58 4.54
N VAL A 82 -4.90 12.57 4.61
CA VAL A 82 -4.53 11.87 5.86
C VAL A 82 -3.02 11.77 6.00
N SER A 83 -2.53 11.50 7.21
CA SER A 83 -1.11 11.23 7.41
C SER A 83 -0.72 9.87 6.80
N ARG A 84 0.51 9.76 6.29
CA ARG A 84 1.04 8.47 5.80
C ARG A 84 1.04 7.40 6.89
N LYS A 85 1.31 7.78 8.15
CA LYS A 85 1.22 6.90 9.33
C LYS A 85 -0.20 6.33 9.49
N ALA A 86 -1.22 7.19 9.45
CA ALA A 86 -2.61 6.77 9.57
C ALA A 86 -3.01 5.81 8.44
N LEU A 87 -2.67 6.13 7.19
CA LEU A 87 -2.92 5.23 6.06
C LEU A 87 -2.19 3.89 6.24
N SER A 88 -0.93 3.90 6.69
CA SER A 88 -0.17 2.67 6.94
C SER A 88 -0.79 1.81 8.04
N ASP A 89 -1.32 2.43 9.09
CA ASP A 89 -1.98 1.72 10.17
C ASP A 89 -3.27 1.08 9.65
N ILE A 90 -4.09 1.82 8.89
CA ILE A 90 -5.31 1.31 8.24
C ILE A 90 -4.99 0.14 7.29
N GLU A 91 -4.03 0.31 6.38
CA GLU A 91 -3.65 -0.72 5.39
C GLU A 91 -3.04 -2.00 6.01
N SER A 92 -2.58 -1.90 7.26
CA SER A 92 -2.03 -3.03 8.03
C SER A 92 -3.02 -3.58 9.06
N ASP A 93 -4.28 -3.14 9.03
CA ASP A 93 -5.32 -3.48 10.01
C ASP A 93 -4.91 -3.18 11.46
N LYS A 94 -4.13 -2.10 11.65
CA LYS A 94 -3.64 -1.62 12.95
C LYS A 94 -4.38 -0.36 13.39
N GLY A 95 -4.42 -0.18 14.70
CA GLY A 95 -4.98 1.03 15.34
C GLY A 95 -6.50 1.03 15.40
N LYS A 96 -7.03 1.91 16.26
CA LYS A 96 -8.47 2.17 16.37
C LYS A 96 -8.79 3.41 15.53
N ASN A 97 -9.14 3.19 14.26
CA ASN A 97 -9.49 4.26 13.35
C ASN A 97 -11.00 4.53 13.43
N GLY A 98 -11.40 5.79 13.54
CA GLY A 98 -12.81 6.18 13.55
C GLY A 98 -13.46 5.99 12.18
N VAL A 99 -14.80 5.85 12.18
CA VAL A 99 -15.61 5.65 10.96
C VAL A 99 -15.38 6.78 9.94
N GLU A 100 -15.25 8.02 10.39
CA GLU A 100 -14.98 9.17 9.50
C GLU A 100 -13.67 9.01 8.73
N LEU A 101 -12.60 8.59 9.42
CA LEU A 101 -11.29 8.39 8.81
C LEU A 101 -11.32 7.24 7.81
N ILE A 102 -11.98 6.13 8.15
CA ILE A 102 -12.18 5.01 7.22
C ILE A 102 -12.98 5.47 6.00
N ASN A 103 -14.06 6.24 6.19
CA ASN A 103 -14.89 6.71 5.07
C ASN A 103 -14.08 7.61 4.13
N ARG A 104 -13.25 8.50 4.69
CA ARG A 104 -12.35 9.37 3.93
C ARG A 104 -11.38 8.57 3.08
N VAL A 105 -10.68 7.59 3.64
CA VAL A 105 -9.70 6.81 2.87
C VAL A 105 -10.36 5.91 1.84
N PHE A 106 -11.57 5.38 2.06
CA PHE A 106 -12.24 4.53 1.07
C PHE A 106 -12.90 5.34 -0.07
N SER A 107 -13.25 6.61 0.17
CA SER A 107 -13.79 7.48 -0.88
C SER A 107 -12.85 7.63 -2.09
N GLY A 108 -11.53 7.62 -1.84
CA GLY A 108 -10.51 7.73 -2.88
C GLY A 108 -10.41 6.52 -3.82
N VAL A 109 -10.96 5.36 -3.43
CA VAL A 109 -10.94 4.11 -4.22
C VAL A 109 -12.32 3.68 -4.70
N GLY A 110 -13.33 4.56 -4.62
CA GLY A 110 -14.67 4.27 -5.13
C GLY A 110 -15.56 3.49 -4.17
N PHE A 111 -15.25 3.50 -2.87
CA PHE A 111 -16.07 2.90 -1.82
C PHE A 111 -16.64 3.96 -0.88
N ARG A 112 -17.76 3.63 -0.24
CA ARG A 112 -18.35 4.39 0.87
C ARG A 112 -18.69 3.43 1.99
N ILE A 113 -18.60 3.88 3.24
CA ILE A 113 -19.07 3.07 4.37
C ILE A 113 -20.61 3.11 4.41
N ALA A 114 -21.21 1.95 4.67
CA ALA A 114 -22.64 1.83 4.96
C ALA A 114 -22.87 0.83 6.09
N LEU A 115 -23.96 1.02 6.84
CA LEU A 115 -24.51 -0.04 7.68
C LEU A 115 -25.25 -1.03 6.78
N MET A 116 -25.10 -2.32 7.07
CA MET A 116 -25.69 -3.39 6.28
C MET A 116 -26.39 -4.40 7.19
N PRO A 117 -27.48 -5.04 6.74
CA PRO A 117 -28.05 -6.17 7.44
C PRO A 117 -27.00 -7.25 7.65
N LYS A 118 -26.95 -7.81 8.87
CA LYS A 118 -26.11 -8.98 9.16
C LYS A 118 -26.69 -10.26 8.54
N ASP A 119 -28.01 -10.33 8.45
CA ASP A 119 -28.71 -11.43 7.82
C ASP A 119 -28.51 -11.34 6.29
N SER A 120 -27.95 -12.41 5.71
CA SER A 120 -27.61 -12.44 4.29
C SER A 120 -28.85 -12.51 3.39
N VAL A 121 -29.96 -13.07 3.87
CA VAL A 121 -31.23 -13.10 3.14
C VAL A 121 -31.80 -11.68 3.06
N VAL A 122 -31.84 -10.97 4.20
CA VAL A 122 -32.29 -9.57 4.24
C VAL A 122 -31.38 -8.67 3.39
N LEU A 123 -30.06 -8.87 3.45
CA LEU A 123 -29.12 -8.14 2.62
C LEU A 123 -29.38 -8.38 1.12
N LYS A 124 -29.59 -9.63 0.71
CA LYS A 124 -29.90 -9.99 -0.68
C LYS A 124 -31.19 -9.30 -1.15
N MET A 125 -32.26 -9.37 -0.36
CA MET A 125 -33.53 -8.71 -0.67
C MET A 125 -33.36 -7.19 -0.86
N ALA A 126 -32.56 -6.54 0.00
CA ALA A 126 -32.31 -5.10 -0.08
C ALA A 126 -31.53 -4.71 -1.34
N VAL A 127 -30.57 -5.53 -1.78
CA VAL A 127 -29.77 -5.28 -2.99
C VAL A 127 -30.58 -5.52 -4.26
N GLU A 128 -31.42 -6.55 -4.31
CA GLU A 128 -32.28 -6.85 -5.47
C GLU A 128 -33.42 -5.82 -5.67
N ALA A 129 -33.70 -4.99 -4.66
CA ALA A 129 -34.77 -3.99 -4.69
C ALA A 129 -34.33 -2.60 -5.20
N ILE A 130 -33.04 -2.39 -5.48
CA ILE A 130 -32.47 -1.12 -5.99
C ILE A 130 -31.99 -1.33 -7.42
#